data_AF-A0A2N3K053-F1
#
_entry.id   AF-A0A2N3K053-F1
#
_cell.length_a   1.000
_cell.length_b   1.000
_cell.length_c   1.000
_cell.angle_alpha   90.00
_cell.angle_beta   90.00
_cell.angle_gamma   90.00
#
_symmetry.space_group_name_H-M   'P 1'
#
loop_
_entity.id
_entity.type
_entity.pdbx_description
1 polymer ?
#
loop_
_entity_poly.entity_id
_entity_poly.type
_entity_poly.pdbx_seq_one_letter_code
_entity_poly.pdbx_strand_id
1 'polypeptide(L)' 'MSAQRPEGQPARPELASPEIQFTPCGPCQHLTQAEAEANAAYDWSKATDCRVLLKRHRAAGECSAPEPV' A
#
# COMPACT_ATOMS: atom_id res chain seq x y z
N MET A 1 -42.91 28.98 18.97
CA MET A 1 -41.95 29.15 17.85
C MET A 1 -41.07 27.92 17.82
N SER A 2 -41.36 26.96 16.94
CA SER A 2 -40.64 25.69 16.85
C SER A 2 -39.49 25.82 15.86
N ALA A 3 -38.25 25.81 16.35
CA ALA A 3 -37.06 25.79 15.51
C ALA A 3 -36.85 24.36 14.99
N GLN A 4 -37.29 24.08 13.77
CA GLN A 4 -36.95 22.84 13.06
C GLN A 4 -35.63 23.07 12.32
N ARG A 5 -34.55 22.43 12.77
CA ARG A 5 -33.35 22.20 11.92
C ARG A 5 -33.69 21.04 10.99
N PRO A 6 -33.47 21.14 9.67
CA PRO A 6 -33.52 19.98 8.83
C PRO A 6 -32.26 19.14 9.09
N GLU A 7 -32.46 18.00 9.74
CA GLU A 7 -31.54 16.87 9.70
C GLU A 7 -31.66 16.21 8.33
N GLY A 8 -30.53 15.77 7.77
CA GLY A 8 -30.53 14.99 6.54
C GLY A 8 -29.65 15.58 5.45
N GLN A 9 -28.40 15.89 5.76
CA GLN A 9 -27.38 15.78 4.73
C GLN A 9 -26.93 14.31 4.77
N PRO A 10 -27.30 13.46 3.78
CA PRO A 10 -26.70 12.15 3.71
C PRO A 10 -25.22 12.40 3.53
N ALA A 11 -24.41 11.85 4.44
CA ALA A 11 -22.99 11.71 4.22
C ALA A 11 -22.87 11.05 2.85
N ARG A 12 -22.50 11.84 1.84
CA ARG A 12 -22.08 11.31 0.55
C ARG A 12 -21.05 10.25 0.93
N PRO A 13 -21.16 9.00 0.46
CA PRO A 13 -19.99 8.15 0.43
C PRO A 13 -19.05 8.93 -0.48
N GLU A 14 -18.18 9.75 0.12
CA GLU A 14 -17.03 10.28 -0.55
C GLU A 14 -16.35 9.02 -1.03
N LEU A 15 -16.52 8.80 -2.33
CA LEU A 15 -15.95 7.70 -3.07
C LEU A 15 -14.53 7.65 -2.56
N ALA A 16 -14.24 6.62 -1.74
CA ALA A 16 -12.88 6.20 -1.56
C ALA A 16 -12.40 6.13 -3.00
N SER A 17 -11.51 7.07 -3.37
CA SER A 17 -10.76 6.99 -4.61
C SER A 17 -10.43 5.52 -4.76
N PRO A 18 -10.56 4.90 -5.95
CA PRO A 18 -10.04 3.56 -6.10
C PRO A 18 -8.60 3.70 -5.62
N GLU A 19 -8.34 3.21 -4.40
CA GLU A 19 -7.01 2.94 -3.95
C GLU A 19 -6.60 2.06 -5.10
N ILE A 20 -5.73 2.59 -5.96
CA ILE A 20 -5.16 1.78 -7.02
C ILE A 20 -4.42 0.77 -6.18
N GLN A 21 -5.12 -0.33 -5.89
CA GLN A 21 -4.67 -1.42 -5.08
C GLN A 21 -3.68 -2.08 -6.02
N PHE A 22 -2.52 -1.44 -6.07
CA PHE A 22 -1.31 -1.97 -6.63
C PHE A 22 -1.11 -3.25 -5.88
N THR A 23 -1.67 -4.32 -6.41
CA THR A 23 -1.46 -5.66 -5.92
C THR A 23 0.00 -5.93 -6.24
N PRO A 24 0.89 -5.89 -5.23
CA PRO A 24 2.29 -6.12 -5.51
C PRO A 24 2.41 -7.51 -6.12
N CYS A 25 3.25 -7.65 -7.14
CA CYS A 25 3.54 -8.97 -7.70
C CYS A 25 4.03 -9.92 -6.58
N GLY A 26 3.91 -11.23 -6.79
CA GLY A 26 4.30 -12.24 -5.79
C GLY A 26 5.69 -11.98 -5.14
N PRO A 27 6.75 -11.68 -5.91
CA PRO A 27 8.06 -11.31 -5.36
C PRO A 27 8.04 -10.05 -4.49
N CYS A 28 7.31 -9.01 -4.90
CA CYS A 28 7.17 -7.79 -4.10
C CYS A 28 6.43 -8.06 -2.79
N GLN A 29 5.36 -8.86 -2.82
CA GLN A 29 4.61 -9.21 -1.62
C GLN A 29 5.49 -10.02 -0.66
N HIS A 30 6.21 -11.02 -1.17
CA HIS A 30 7.11 -11.84 -0.36
C HIS A 30 8.24 -11.01 0.28
N LEU A 31 8.89 -10.12 -0.49
CA LEU A 31 9.96 -9.27 0.05
C LEU A 31 9.44 -8.25 1.06
N THR A 32 8.24 -7.69 0.84
CA THR A 32 7.61 -6.77 1.81
C THR A 32 7.27 -7.49 3.11
N GLN A 33 6.75 -8.71 3.03
CA GLN A 33 6.45 -9.54 4.19
C GLN A 33 7.74 -9.92 4.94
N ALA A 34 8.77 -10.37 4.23
CA ALA A 34 10.07 -10.70 4.82
C ALA A 34 10.75 -9.48 5.47
N GLU A 35 10.61 -8.29 4.88
CA GLU A 35 11.07 -7.04 5.49
C GLU A 35 10.34 -6.76 6.81
N ALA A 36 9.01 -6.92 6.84
CA ALA A 36 8.22 -6.71 8.05
C ALA A 36 8.60 -7.69 9.17
N GLU A 37 8.81 -8.97 8.83
CA GLU A 37 9.27 -10.00 9.77
C GLU A 37 10.68 -9.69 10.30
N ALA A 38 11.60 -9.27 9.41
CA ALA A 38 12.95 -8.88 9.81
C ALA A 38 12.93 -7.65 10.74
N ASN A 39 12.12 -6.64 10.45
CA ASN A 39 11.93 -5.48 11.33
C ASN A 39 11.34 -5.89 12.69
N ALA A 40 10.36 -6.79 12.72
CA ALA A 40 9.77 -7.31 13.96
C ALA A 40 10.79 -8.11 14.80
N ALA A 41 11.75 -8.77 14.13
CA ALA A 41 12.86 -9.48 14.77
C ALA A 41 14.08 -8.57 15.08
N TYR A 42 14.00 -7.27 14.79
CA TYR A 42 15.10 -6.31 14.90
C TYR A 42 16.35 -6.69 14.05
N ASP A 43 16.17 -7.49 13.00
CA ASP A 43 17.21 -7.84 12.03
C ASP A 43 17.29 -6.77 10.93
N TRP A 44 17.94 -5.65 11.28
CA TRP A 44 18.07 -4.49 10.40
C TRP A 44 18.87 -4.77 9.14
N SER A 45 19.79 -5.75 9.19
CA SER A 45 20.56 -6.18 8.03
C SER A 45 19.63 -6.80 7.00
N LYS A 46 18.86 -7.82 7.40
CA LYS A 46 17.91 -8.48 6.49
C LYS A 46 16.81 -7.56 6.00
N ALA A 47 16.29 -6.67 6.85
CA ALA A 47 15.32 -5.67 6.43
C ALA A 47 15.88 -4.76 5.33
N THR A 48 17.17 -4.41 5.41
CA THR A 48 17.84 -3.62 4.37
C THR A 48 18.03 -4.41 3.08
N ASP A 49 18.42 -5.69 3.18
CA ASP A 49 18.55 -6.56 2.01
C ASP A 49 17.22 -6.73 1.27
N CYS A 50 16.11 -6.91 2.00
CA CYS A 50 14.78 -7.00 1.41
C CYS A 50 14.41 -5.72 0.62
N ARG A 51 14.73 -4.54 1.16
CA ARG A 51 14.54 -3.25 0.48
C ARG A 51 15.39 -3.11 -0.78
N VAL A 52 16.64 -3.58 -0.75
CA VAL A 52 17.54 -3.57 -1.93
C VAL A 52 17.02 -4.50 -3.03
N LEU A 53 16.57 -5.70 -2.65
CA LEU A 53 15.98 -6.65 -3.59
C LEU A 53 14.69 -6.09 -4.23
N LEU A 54 13.81 -5.44 -3.45
CA LEU A 54 12.63 -4.76 -3.96
C LEU A 54 12.98 -3.70 -5.00
N LYS A 55 13.97 -2.86 -4.72
CA LYS A 55 14.42 -1.83 -5.67
C LYS A 55 14.96 -2.44 -6.96
N ARG A 56 15.77 -3.51 -6.88
CA ARG A 56 16.32 -4.20 -8.05
C ARG A 56 15.21 -4.82 -8.90
N HIS A 57 14.26 -5.49 -8.27
CA HIS A 57 13.15 -6.12 -8.96
C HIS A 57 12.29 -5.10 -9.73
N ARG A 58 12.02 -3.94 -9.12
CA ARG A 58 11.33 -2.82 -9.79
C ARG A 58 12.16 -2.23 -10.94
N ALA A 59 13.45 -2.02 -10.71
CA ALA A 59 14.36 -1.46 -11.72
C ALA A 59 14.57 -2.40 -12.92
N ALA A 60 14.50 -3.72 -12.71
CA ALA A 60 14.62 -4.71 -13.77
C ALA A 60 13.36 -4.82 -14.64
N GLY A 61 12.26 -4.15 -14.28
CA GLY A 61 10.97 -4.27 -14.99
C GLY A 61 10.31 -5.64 -14.82
N GLU A 62 10.85 -6.50 -13.94
CA GLU A 62 10.25 -7.79 -13.57
C GLU A 62 8.95 -7.61 -12.78
N CYS A 63 8.72 -6.40 -12.25
CA CYS A 63 7.51 -6.01 -11.57
C CYS A 63 6.51 -5.45 -12.59
N SER A 64 5.59 -6.27 -13.11
CA SER A 64 4.51 -5.82 -14.01
C SER A 64 3.41 -5.01 -13.32
N ALA A 65 3.67 -4.41 -12.15
CA ALA A 65 2.78 -3.41 -11.59
C ALA A 65 2.83 -2.19 -12.53
N PRO A 66 1.72 -1.81 -13.19
CA PRO A 66 1.76 -0.75 -14.19
C PRO A 66 2.20 0.55 -13.53
N GLU A 67 3.28 1.18 -13.97
CA GLU A 67 3.61 2.53 -13.48
C GLU A 67 2.37 3.44 -13.67
N PRO A 68 1.93 4.18 -12.65
CA PRO A 68 0.88 5.17 -12.84
C PRO A 68 1.48 6.29 -13.71
N VAL A 69 0.90 6.47 -14.90
CA VAL A 69 1.22 7.54 -15.86
C VAL A 69 0.80 8.91 -15.31
#